data_AF-A0A3Q0J1J8-F1
#
_entry.id   AF-A0A3Q0J1J8-F1
#
_cell.length_a   1.000
_cell.length_b   1.000
_cell.length_c   1.000
_cell.angle_alpha   90.00
_cell.angle_beta   90.00
_cell.angle_gamma   90.00
#
_symmetry.space_group_name_H-M   'P 1'
#
loop_
_entity.id
_entity.type
_entity.pdbx_description
1 polymer ?
#
loop_
_entity_poly.entity_id
_entity_poly.type
_entity_poly.pdbx_seq_one_letter_code
_entity_poly.pdbx_strand_id
1 'polypeptide(L)'
;MPDRKKKYNLCLDIGTTNIRCAICDPEDKNKIVTIVYERLDTLYLDNGCVEINPQHLWTQIVSLIKKCLASSSIPIEQISALGISAQRNTFVTWDRTSGEEFHNLIVWKDLRANDLVETYNKSWMLWGLNVGSKLLYYVTAQTRFLAGSVLKFMNGQVSCISLDYLTHILLITRQTL
;
A
#
# COMPACT_ATOMS: atom_id res chain seq x y z
N MET A 1 4.92 10.72 44.33
CA MET A 1 4.39 10.25 43.03
C MET A 1 5.61 9.93 42.18
N PRO A 2 5.82 8.71 41.68
CA PRO A 2 6.96 8.47 40.79
C PRO A 2 6.85 9.41 39.59
N ASP A 3 7.95 10.09 39.28
CA ASP A 3 8.04 11.10 38.24
C ASP A 3 7.58 10.50 36.90
N ARG A 4 6.44 10.97 36.38
CA ARG A 4 5.82 10.38 35.19
C ARG A 4 6.65 10.81 33.99
N LYS A 5 7.57 9.96 33.54
CA LYS A 5 8.37 10.20 32.34
C LYS A 5 7.45 10.55 31.17
N LYS A 6 7.74 11.69 30.54
CA LYS A 6 7.03 12.18 29.35
C LYS A 6 7.03 11.12 28.25
N LYS A 7 5.92 11.05 27.52
CA LYS A 7 5.65 10.02 26.52
C LYS A 7 5.48 10.64 25.13
N TYR A 8 5.99 9.95 24.12
CA TYR A 8 5.96 10.39 22.72
C TYR A 8 5.35 9.31 21.81
N ASN A 9 4.92 9.71 20.63
CA ASN A 9 4.44 8.82 19.58
C ASN A 9 5.42 8.83 18.41
N LEU A 10 5.74 7.64 17.89
CA LEU A 10 6.51 7.47 16.66
C LEU A 10 5.53 7.33 15.49
N CYS A 11 5.77 8.01 14.39
CA CYS A 11 4.93 7.97 13.19
C CYS A 11 5.80 7.59 12.00
N LEU A 12 5.44 6.51 11.30
CA LEU A 12 6.07 6.06 10.07
C LEU A 12 5.12 6.33 8.90
N ASP A 13 5.57 7.06 7.89
CA ASP A 13 4.83 7.34 6.67
C ASP A 13 5.59 6.78 5.47
N ILE A 14 5.13 5.64 4.95
CA ILE A 14 5.69 4.94 3.79
C ILE A 14 5.02 5.50 2.53
N GLY A 15 5.55 6.60 2.04
CA GLY A 15 5.10 7.23 0.79
C GLY A 15 5.60 6.49 -0.45
N THR A 16 5.28 7.04 -1.63
CA THR A 16 5.69 6.46 -2.93
C THR A 16 7.10 6.84 -3.35
N THR A 17 7.65 7.91 -2.76
CA THR A 17 8.94 8.50 -3.15
C THR A 17 9.90 8.54 -1.99
N ASN A 18 9.39 8.75 -0.78
CA ASN A 18 10.17 8.81 0.44
C ASN A 18 9.42 8.10 1.56
N ILE A 19 10.19 7.51 2.46
CA ILE A 19 9.74 7.03 3.76
C ILE A 19 10.07 8.13 4.77
N ARG A 20 9.13 8.45 5.67
CA ARG A 20 9.34 9.44 6.73
C ARG A 20 9.13 8.79 8.08
N CYS A 21 9.94 9.20 9.05
CA CYS A 21 9.77 8.84 10.44
C CYS A 21 9.78 10.12 11.29
N ALA A 22 8.73 10.33 12.08
CA ALA A 22 8.58 11.48 12.95
C ALA A 22 8.30 11.04 14.38
N ILE A 23 8.81 11.81 15.34
CA ILE A 23 8.44 11.70 16.75
C ILE A 23 7.58 12.90 17.11
N CYS A 24 6.40 12.63 17.65
CA CYS A 24 5.42 13.64 18.03
C CYS A 24 5.15 13.62 19.53
N ASP A 25 4.89 14.79 20.08
CA ASP A 25 4.54 15.00 21.48
C ASP A 25 3.01 15.08 21.64
N PRO A 26 2.35 14.02 22.15
CA PRO A 26 0.90 14.02 22.31
C PRO A 26 0.40 15.01 23.36
N GLU A 27 1.24 15.42 24.33
CA GLU A 27 0.86 16.39 25.37
C GLU A 27 0.91 17.84 24.84
N ASP A 28 1.69 18.10 23.77
CA ASP A 28 1.81 19.38 23.08
C ASP A 28 1.12 19.35 21.70
N LYS A 29 -0.17 19.00 21.67
CA LYS A 29 -1.00 19.00 20.44
C LYS A 29 -0.39 18.24 19.26
N ASN A 30 0.30 17.13 19.52
CA ASN A 30 1.04 16.34 18.52
C ASN A 30 2.15 17.11 17.80
N LYS A 31 2.80 18.07 18.48
CA LYS A 31 3.95 18.79 17.94
C LYS A 31 5.03 17.82 17.49
N ILE A 32 5.54 18.04 16.28
CA ILE A 32 6.66 17.27 15.74
C ILE A 32 7.94 17.70 16.47
N VAL A 33 8.55 16.77 17.19
CA VAL A 33 9.82 16.95 17.90
C VAL A 33 11.00 16.72 16.97
N THR A 34 10.89 15.70 16.12
CA THR A 34 11.94 15.32 15.16
C THR A 34 11.27 14.67 13.96
N ILE A 35 11.82 14.90 12.78
CA ILE A 35 11.43 14.23 11.55
C ILE A 35 12.67 13.91 10.73
N VAL A 36 12.73 12.69 10.23
CA VAL A 36 13.75 12.21 9.30
C VAL A 36 13.06 11.58 8.10
N TYR A 37 13.71 11.60 6.95
CA TYR A 37 13.19 10.98 5.74
C TYR A 37 14.32 10.35 4.94
N GLU A 38 13.97 9.32 4.18
CA GLU A 38 14.85 8.61 3.27
C GLU A 38 14.12 8.34 1.97
N ARG A 39 14.83 8.34 0.84
CA ARG A 39 14.24 8.03 -0.46
C ARG A 39 13.85 6.56 -0.50
N LEU A 40 12.64 6.27 -0.95
CA LEU A 40 12.18 4.90 -1.16
C LEU A 40 12.77 4.36 -2.45
N ASP A 41 13.44 3.22 -2.37
CA ASP A 41 14.01 2.57 -3.55
C ASP A 41 12.93 1.76 -4.27
N THR A 42 12.51 2.29 -5.42
CA THR A 42 11.49 1.70 -6.30
C THR A 42 12.17 1.19 -7.57
N LEU A 43 11.89 -0.05 -7.92
CA LEU A 43 12.36 -0.72 -9.13
C LEU A 43 11.39 -0.41 -10.27
N TYR A 44 11.91 0.15 -11.36
CA TYR A 44 11.18 0.37 -12.59
C TYR A 44 11.71 -0.59 -13.65
N LEU A 45 10.86 -1.50 -14.13
CA LEU A 45 11.19 -2.49 -15.15
C LEU A 45 10.71 -2.02 -16.52
N ASP A 46 11.36 -2.50 -17.59
CA ASP A 46 11.16 -2.01 -18.96
C ASP A 46 9.73 -2.20 -19.51
N ASN A 47 8.95 -3.10 -18.91
CA ASN A 47 7.56 -3.39 -19.29
C ASN A 47 6.52 -2.55 -18.54
N GLY A 48 6.94 -1.50 -17.82
CA GLY A 48 6.04 -0.69 -17.00
C GLY A 48 5.65 -1.35 -15.67
N CYS A 49 6.29 -2.46 -15.30
CA CYS A 49 6.19 -3.00 -13.95
C CYS A 49 6.94 -2.10 -12.96
N VAL A 50 6.34 -1.89 -11.79
CA VAL A 50 6.87 -1.05 -10.73
C VAL A 50 6.83 -1.83 -9.43
N GLU A 51 8.00 -2.08 -8.85
CA GLU A 51 8.15 -2.99 -7.71
C GLU A 51 9.00 -2.41 -6.58
N ILE A 52 8.84 -2.94 -5.37
CA ILE A 52 9.70 -2.64 -4.22
C ILE A 52 10.18 -3.95 -3.60
N ASN A 53 11.49 -4.07 -3.36
CA ASN A 53 12.05 -5.22 -2.66
C ASN A 53 11.67 -5.18 -1.15
N PRO A 54 10.99 -6.21 -0.60
CA PRO A 54 10.50 -6.21 0.77
C PRO A 54 11.61 -6.14 1.82
N GLN A 55 12.68 -6.91 1.67
CA GLN A 55 13.82 -6.93 2.61
C GLN A 55 14.55 -5.60 2.62
N HIS A 56 14.70 -4.96 1.47
CA HIS A 56 15.31 -3.63 1.37
C HIS A 56 14.43 -2.58 2.03
N LEU A 57 13.12 -2.57 1.74
CA LEU A 57 12.15 -1.69 2.39
C LEU A 57 12.19 -1.85 3.93
N TRP A 58 12.22 -3.08 4.42
CA TRP A 58 12.32 -3.35 5.86
C TRP A 58 13.61 -2.76 6.45
N THR A 59 14.74 -2.95 5.77
CA THR A 59 16.03 -2.40 6.19
C THR A 59 15.99 -0.86 6.23
N GLN A 60 15.40 -0.22 5.23
CA GLN A 60 15.20 1.23 5.20
C GLN A 60 14.33 1.71 6.36
N ILE A 61 13.21 1.04 6.64
CA ILE A 61 12.30 1.39 7.75
C ILE A 61 13.03 1.31 9.10
N VAL A 62 13.71 0.20 9.38
CA VAL A 62 14.43 0.00 10.65
C VAL A 62 15.56 1.03 10.80
N SER A 63 16.31 1.28 9.73
CA SER A 63 17.36 2.30 9.69
C SER A 63 16.79 3.69 9.99
N LEU A 64 15.67 4.06 9.36
CA LEU A 64 15.05 5.36 9.53
C LEU A 64 14.50 5.60 10.94
N ILE A 65 13.88 4.57 11.55
CA ILE A 65 13.42 4.63 12.94
C ILE A 65 14.60 4.85 13.89
N LYS A 66 15.70 4.10 13.72
CA LYS A 66 16.92 4.26 14.53
C LYS A 66 17.51 5.66 14.38
N LYS A 67 17.57 6.18 13.15
CA LYS A 67 18.02 7.56 12.87
C LYS A 67 17.12 8.58 13.58
N CYS A 68 15.80 8.42 13.54
CA CYS A 68 14.85 9.34 14.19
C CYS A 68 15.06 9.42 15.71
N LEU A 69 15.17 8.26 16.36
CA LEU A 69 15.42 8.15 17.81
C LEU A 69 16.77 8.75 18.20
N ALA A 70 17.82 8.48 17.41
CA ALA A 70 19.15 9.04 17.64
C ALA A 70 19.14 10.57 17.49
N SER A 71 18.46 11.11 16.46
CA SER A 71 18.36 12.55 16.23
C SER A 71 17.56 13.28 17.29
N SER A 72 16.55 12.64 17.90
CA SER A 72 15.74 13.26 18.94
C SER A 72 16.34 13.15 20.35
N SER A 73 17.34 12.28 20.55
CA SER A 73 17.85 11.90 21.88
C SER A 73 16.77 11.38 22.84
N ILE A 74 15.65 10.87 22.30
CA ILE A 74 14.54 10.32 23.09
C ILE A 74 14.76 8.81 23.24
N PRO A 75 14.82 8.30 24.49
CA PRO A 75 14.98 6.87 24.72
C PRO A 75 13.72 6.11 24.30
N ILE A 76 13.88 4.88 23.78
CA ILE A 76 12.80 4.07 23.24
C ILE A 76 11.69 3.81 24.26
N GLU A 77 12.02 3.77 25.55
CA GLU A 77 11.09 3.56 26.68
C GLU A 77 10.10 4.72 26.87
N GLN A 78 10.36 5.88 26.24
CA GLN A 78 9.43 7.01 26.20
C GLN A 78 8.48 6.98 25.00
N ILE A 79 8.70 6.10 24.02
CA ILE A 79 7.74 5.88 22.93
C ILE A 79 6.56 5.05 23.45
N SER A 80 5.35 5.54 23.26
CA SER A 80 4.11 4.86 23.71
C SER A 80 3.35 4.17 22.59
N ALA A 81 3.51 4.64 21.35
CA ALA A 81 2.83 4.10 20.19
C ALA A 81 3.66 4.29 18.93
N LEU A 82 3.44 3.41 17.95
CA LEU A 82 3.89 3.54 16.58
C LEU A 82 2.67 3.64 15.65
N GLY A 83 2.48 4.80 15.04
CA GLY A 83 1.51 4.98 13.95
C GLY A 83 2.16 4.65 12.60
N ILE A 84 1.49 3.86 11.77
CA ILE A 84 1.97 3.50 10.44
C ILE A 84 0.95 3.99 9.40
N SER A 85 1.45 4.78 8.45
CA SER A 85 0.79 5.18 7.22
C SER A 85 1.56 4.59 6.05
N ALA A 86 0.87 4.03 5.07
CA ALA A 86 1.50 3.43 3.90
C ALA A 86 0.73 3.75 2.61
N GLN A 87 1.45 3.73 1.49
CA GLN A 87 0.83 3.82 0.17
C GLN A 87 -0.22 2.73 -0.04
N ARG A 88 -1.37 3.13 -0.57
CA ARG A 88 -2.49 2.23 -0.86
C ARG A 88 -2.28 1.52 -2.20
N ASN A 89 -3.05 0.45 -2.43
CA ASN A 89 -3.04 -0.33 -3.68
C ASN A 89 -1.66 -0.89 -4.06
N THR A 90 -0.78 -1.06 -3.07
CA THR A 90 0.48 -1.77 -3.18
C THR A 90 0.34 -3.05 -2.37
N PHE A 91 0.71 -4.19 -2.95
CA PHE A 91 0.44 -5.49 -2.34
C PHE A 91 1.61 -6.45 -2.48
N VAL A 92 1.61 -7.46 -1.62
CA VAL A 92 2.54 -8.58 -1.61
C VAL A 92 1.79 -9.81 -1.11
N THR A 93 2.17 -10.97 -1.61
CA THR A 93 1.71 -12.26 -1.09
C THR A 93 2.89 -12.97 -0.43
N TRP A 94 2.63 -13.66 0.67
CA TRP A 94 3.65 -14.33 1.46
C TRP A 94 3.15 -15.67 2.00
N ASP A 95 4.07 -16.57 2.29
CA ASP A 95 3.76 -17.83 2.96
C ASP A 95 3.43 -17.54 4.43
N ARG A 96 2.23 -17.94 4.88
CA ARG A 96 1.77 -17.67 6.25
C ARG A 96 2.65 -18.30 7.32
N THR A 97 3.31 -19.41 7.01
CA THR A 97 4.13 -20.21 7.92
C THR A 97 5.56 -19.71 7.99
N SER A 98 6.21 -19.48 6.83
CA SER A 98 7.60 -19.00 6.79
C SER A 98 7.73 -17.48 6.90
N GLY A 99 6.68 -16.73 6.50
CA GLY A 99 6.73 -15.28 6.36
C GLY A 99 7.44 -14.81 5.09
N GLU A 100 7.91 -15.72 4.24
CA GLU A 100 8.64 -15.37 3.02
C GLU A 100 7.70 -14.85 1.93
N GLU A 101 8.09 -13.75 1.31
CA GLU A 101 7.37 -13.16 0.20
C GLU A 101 7.58 -13.96 -1.09
N PHE A 102 6.50 -14.18 -1.86
CA PHE A 102 6.60 -14.89 -3.14
C PHE A 102 7.20 -14.03 -4.26
N HIS A 103 7.13 -12.71 -4.10
CA HIS A 103 7.56 -11.72 -5.08
C HIS A 103 7.80 -10.35 -4.40
N ASN A 104 8.41 -9.42 -5.12
CA ASN A 104 8.52 -8.03 -4.67
C ASN A 104 7.14 -7.37 -4.48
N LEU A 105 7.03 -6.34 -3.65
CA LEU A 105 5.78 -5.58 -3.54
C LEU A 105 5.43 -4.96 -4.90
N ILE A 106 4.23 -5.20 -5.40
CA ILE A 106 3.73 -4.64 -6.65
C ILE A 106 3.09 -3.30 -6.33
N VAL A 107 3.64 -2.22 -6.88
CA VAL A 107 3.25 -0.84 -6.56
C VAL A 107 1.99 -0.44 -7.31
N TRP A 108 1.19 0.45 -6.75
CA TRP A 108 -0.06 0.94 -7.37
C TRP A 108 0.09 1.55 -8.78
N LYS A 109 1.31 1.97 -9.17
CA LYS A 109 1.63 2.52 -10.50
C LYS A 109 1.89 1.44 -11.55
N ASP A 110 1.98 0.19 -11.13
CA ASP A 110 2.32 -0.93 -11.98
C ASP A 110 1.29 -1.12 -13.11
N LEU A 111 1.79 -1.35 -14.32
CA LEU A 111 0.99 -1.47 -15.55
C LEU A 111 0.87 -2.91 -16.07
N ARG A 112 1.33 -3.93 -15.32
CA ARG A 112 1.33 -5.33 -15.80
C ARG A 112 -0.05 -5.87 -16.14
N ALA A 113 -1.10 -5.30 -15.55
CA ALA A 113 -2.49 -5.71 -15.75
C ALA A 113 -3.21 -4.91 -16.84
N ASN A 114 -2.52 -4.05 -17.60
CA ASN A 114 -3.17 -3.10 -18.49
C ASN A 114 -4.03 -3.78 -19.56
N ASP A 115 -3.52 -4.86 -20.17
CA ASP A 115 -4.25 -5.63 -21.18
C ASP A 115 -5.49 -6.31 -20.60
N LEU A 116 -5.39 -6.78 -19.35
CA LEU A 116 -6.51 -7.42 -18.64
C LEU A 116 -7.57 -6.38 -18.25
N VAL A 117 -7.15 -5.20 -17.80
CA VAL A 117 -8.02 -4.05 -17.53
C VAL A 117 -8.78 -3.65 -18.79
N GLU A 118 -8.10 -3.58 -19.93
CA GLU A 118 -8.74 -3.26 -21.21
C GLU A 118 -9.77 -4.32 -21.59
N THR A 119 -9.44 -5.60 -21.42
CA THR A 119 -10.35 -6.72 -21.68
C THR A 119 -11.60 -6.64 -20.80
N TYR A 120 -11.45 -6.40 -19.51
CA TYR A 120 -12.59 -6.27 -18.59
C TYR A 120 -13.45 -5.04 -18.89
N ASN A 121 -12.82 -3.93 -19.24
CA ASN A 121 -13.55 -2.70 -19.56
C ASN A 121 -14.33 -2.77 -20.89
N LYS A 122 -13.90 -3.63 -21.83
CA LYS A 122 -14.63 -3.93 -23.07
C LYS A 122 -15.65 -5.06 -22.94
N SER A 123 -15.76 -5.68 -21.76
CA SER A 123 -16.67 -6.81 -21.56
C SER A 123 -18.14 -6.39 -21.70
N TRP A 124 -18.93 -7.27 -22.32
CA TRP A 124 -20.39 -7.10 -22.42
C TRP A 124 -21.06 -6.94 -21.06
N MET A 125 -20.51 -7.56 -20.02
CA MET A 125 -20.99 -7.46 -18.65
C MET A 125 -20.88 -6.02 -18.12
N LEU A 126 -19.70 -5.39 -18.23
CA LEU A 126 -19.51 -4.01 -17.75
C LEU A 126 -20.31 -3.01 -18.60
N TRP A 127 -20.36 -3.23 -19.92
CA TRP A 127 -21.22 -2.44 -20.79
C TRP A 127 -22.69 -2.51 -20.36
N GLY A 128 -23.21 -3.71 -20.12
CA GLY A 128 -24.59 -3.93 -19.68
C GLY A 128 -24.88 -3.29 -18.32
N LEU A 129 -23.95 -3.39 -17.37
CA LEU A 129 -24.05 -2.73 -16.06
C LEU A 129 -24.10 -1.21 -16.19
N ASN A 130 -23.22 -0.63 -17.02
CA ASN A 130 -23.15 0.81 -17.23
C ASN A 130 -24.43 1.34 -17.91
N VAL A 131 -24.91 0.63 -18.94
CA VAL A 131 -26.16 0.97 -19.64
C VAL A 131 -27.36 0.84 -18.71
N GLY A 132 -27.49 -0.28 -18.00
CA GLY A 132 -28.58 -0.52 -17.05
C GLY A 132 -28.62 0.53 -15.93
N SER A 133 -27.46 0.87 -15.37
CA SER A 133 -27.34 1.93 -14.36
C SER A 133 -27.73 3.29 -14.92
N LYS A 134 -27.35 3.61 -16.15
CA LYS A 134 -27.74 4.87 -16.80
C LYS A 134 -29.25 4.95 -17.04
N LEU A 135 -29.88 3.85 -17.47
CA LEU A 135 -31.34 3.78 -17.62
C LEU A 135 -32.05 3.96 -16.27
N LEU A 136 -31.58 3.27 -15.23
CA LEU A 136 -32.11 3.44 -13.87
C LEU A 136 -31.95 4.87 -13.36
N TYR A 137 -30.85 5.54 -13.67
CA TYR A 137 -30.68 6.95 -13.33
C TYR A 137 -31.72 7.84 -14.00
N TYR A 138 -32.01 7.64 -15.29
CA TYR A 138 -33.04 8.42 -15.99
C TYR A 138 -34.44 8.20 -15.42
N VAL A 139 -34.77 6.99 -14.97
CA VAL A 139 -36.09 6.67 -14.41
C VAL A 139 -36.21 7.15 -12.96
N THR A 140 -35.16 7.00 -12.15
CA THR A 140 -35.23 7.20 -10.70
C THR A 140 -34.64 8.53 -10.21
N ALA A 141 -33.87 9.23 -11.05
CA ALA A 141 -33.09 10.41 -10.72
C ALA A 141 -32.11 10.25 -9.53
N GLN A 142 -31.80 9.01 -9.10
CA GLN A 142 -30.90 8.77 -7.97
C GLN A 142 -29.42 8.74 -8.40
N THR A 143 -28.60 9.58 -7.77
CA THR A 143 -27.16 9.74 -8.07
C THR A 143 -26.33 8.46 -7.94
N ARG A 144 -26.76 7.51 -7.12
CA ARG A 144 -26.11 6.19 -6.98
C ARG A 144 -26.01 5.44 -8.32
N PHE A 145 -27.02 5.58 -9.18
CA PHE A 145 -27.06 4.92 -10.49
C PHE A 145 -26.21 5.66 -11.53
N LEU A 146 -26.06 6.98 -11.37
CA LEU A 146 -25.10 7.75 -12.18
C LEU A 146 -23.66 7.30 -11.88
N ALA A 147 -23.31 7.10 -10.60
CA ALA A 147 -22.01 6.54 -10.21
C ALA A 147 -21.79 5.12 -10.78
N GLY A 148 -22.84 4.29 -10.80
CA GLY A 148 -22.80 2.97 -11.43
C GLY A 148 -22.57 3.00 -12.95
N SER A 149 -23.02 4.06 -13.64
CA SER A 149 -22.90 4.18 -15.10
C SER A 149 -21.50 4.48 -15.63
N VAL A 150 -20.58 4.87 -14.75
CA VAL A 150 -19.20 5.25 -15.09
C VAL A 150 -18.17 4.29 -14.49
N LEU A 151 -18.63 3.09 -14.10
CA LEU A 151 -17.74 2.07 -13.55
C LEU A 151 -16.75 1.61 -14.62
N LYS A 152 -15.49 1.54 -14.19
CA LYS A 152 -14.36 1.02 -14.95
C LYS A 152 -13.38 0.35 -14.00
N PHE A 153 -12.77 -0.73 -14.46
CA PHE A 153 -11.67 -1.38 -13.76
C PHE A 153 -10.39 -0.57 -13.92
N MET A 154 -9.59 -0.56 -12.86
CA MET A 154 -8.26 0.06 -12.80
C MET A 154 -7.18 -1.00 -12.57
N ASN A 155 -5.94 -0.70 -12.99
CA ASN A 155 -4.79 -1.61 -12.81
C ASN A 155 -4.66 -2.11 -11.37
N GLY A 156 -4.71 -1.22 -10.36
CA GLY A 156 -4.61 -1.64 -8.96
C GLY A 156 -5.68 -2.64 -8.50
N GLN A 157 -6.87 -2.66 -9.11
CA GLN A 157 -7.91 -3.64 -8.79
C GLN A 157 -7.64 -4.97 -9.48
N VAL A 158 -7.21 -4.92 -10.75
CA VAL A 158 -7.04 -6.10 -11.59
C VAL A 158 -5.73 -6.82 -11.30
N SER A 159 -4.65 -6.11 -10.97
CA SER A 159 -3.35 -6.69 -10.60
C SER A 159 -3.45 -7.59 -9.36
N CYS A 160 -4.27 -7.22 -8.37
CA CYS A 160 -4.50 -8.06 -7.19
C CYS A 160 -5.24 -9.36 -7.57
N ILE A 161 -6.23 -9.27 -8.45
CA ILE A 161 -7.05 -10.41 -8.89
C ILE A 161 -6.24 -11.36 -9.76
N SER A 162 -5.37 -10.84 -10.63
CA SER A 162 -4.56 -11.66 -11.53
C SER A 162 -3.46 -12.41 -10.81
N LEU A 163 -2.92 -11.87 -9.70
CA LEU A 163 -1.88 -12.57 -8.96
C LEU A 163 -2.37 -13.72 -8.10
N ASP A 164 -3.59 -13.68 -7.53
CA ASP A 164 -4.20 -14.86 -6.89
C ASP A 164 -4.29 -16.05 -7.86
N TYR A 165 -4.56 -15.75 -9.14
CA TYR A 165 -4.58 -16.77 -10.19
C TYR A 165 -3.17 -17.32 -10.50
N LEU A 166 -2.14 -16.47 -10.44
CA LEU A 166 -0.74 -16.85 -10.68
C LEU A 166 -0.08 -17.56 -9.50
N THR A 167 -0.38 -17.19 -8.25
CA THR A 167 0.09 -17.90 -7.06
C THR A 167 -0.50 -19.31 -6.99
N HIS A 168 -1.76 -19.50 -7.37
CA HIS A 168 -2.32 -20.84 -7.53
C HIS A 168 -1.50 -21.71 -8.51
N ILE A 169 -1.03 -21.15 -9.62
CA ILE A 169 -0.20 -21.86 -10.61
C ILE A 169 1.21 -22.10 -10.06
N LEU A 170 1.85 -21.09 -9.44
CA LEU A 170 3.21 -21.23 -8.90
C LEU A 170 3.31 -22.19 -7.72
N LEU A 171 2.27 -22.26 -6.87
CA LEU A 171 2.18 -23.22 -5.77
C LEU A 171 2.03 -24.67 -6.28
N ILE A 172 1.30 -24.89 -7.38
CA ILE A 172 1.21 -26.20 -8.03
C ILE A 172 2.59 -26.61 -8.56
N THR A 173 3.32 -25.70 -9.20
CA THR A 173 4.63 -26.00 -9.79
C THR A 173 5.71 -26.31 -8.74
N ARG A 174 5.64 -25.72 -7.54
CA ARG A 174 6.54 -26.06 -6.41
C ARG A 174 6.23 -27.41 -5.75
N GLN A 175 5.06 -27.99 -5.94
CA GLN A 175 4.73 -29.34 -5.44
C GLN A 175 5.10 -30.46 -6.42
N THR A 176 5.47 -30.11 -7.66
CA THR A 176 5.86 -31.05 -8.72
C THR A 176 7.37 -31.16 -8.94
N LEU A 177 8.18 -30.52 -8.08
CA LEU A 177 9.64 -30.64 -8.04
C LEU A 177 10.07 -31.17 -6.67
#